data_AF-A0A659UL71-F1
#
_entry.id   AF-A0A659UL71-F1
#
_cell.length_a   1.000
_cell.length_b   1.000
_cell.length_c   1.000
_cell.angle_alpha   90.00
_cell.angle_beta   90.00
_cell.angle_gamma   90.00
#
_symmetry.space_group_name_H-M   'P 1'
#
loop_
_entity.id
_entity.type
_entity.pdbx_description
1 polymer ?
#
loop_
_entity_poly.entity_id
_entity_poly.type
_entity_poly.pdbx_seq_one_letter_code
_entity_poly.pdbx_strand_id
1 'polypeptide(L)'
;MNLFRNVVFVAAIAGLVAGVVLACMQVYATVPLILKAEVYEKAGGGHHHDHGAAPAATDTGAVSTAAPAGNAMSSAAPAAEAAAPAAEDEGWAPADGLERFAFSVLANI
;
A
#
# COMPACT_ATOMS: atom_id res chain seq x y z
N MET A 1 35.91 3.60 18.58
CA MET A 1 34.48 3.44 18.92
C MET A 1 33.66 4.74 18.82
N ASN A 2 34.26 5.94 18.93
CA ASN A 2 33.51 7.20 18.78
C ASN A 2 33.15 7.55 17.33
N LEU A 3 34.01 7.26 16.36
CA LEU A 3 33.74 7.56 14.95
C LEU A 3 32.51 6.80 14.43
N PHE A 4 32.42 5.49 14.68
CA PHE A 4 31.29 4.66 14.28
C PHE A 4 29.97 5.19 14.87
N ARG A 5 29.94 5.50 16.17
CA ARG A 5 28.77 6.07 16.83
C ARG A 5 28.36 7.41 16.21
N ASN A 6 29.30 8.31 15.97
CA ASN A 6 29.00 9.61 15.35
C ASN A 6 28.48 9.45 13.92
N VAL A 7 29.07 8.56 13.12
CA VAL A 7 28.62 8.29 11.76
C VAL A 7 27.18 7.78 11.76
N VAL A 8 26.86 6.81 12.62
CA VAL A 8 25.49 6.26 12.71
C VAL A 8 24.49 7.32 13.16
N PHE A 9 24.81 8.14 14.17
CA PHE A 9 23.92 9.21 14.62
C PHE A 9 23.69 10.29 13.56
N VAL A 10 24.75 10.73 12.88
CA VAL A 10 24.64 11.73 11.81
C VAL A 10 23.86 11.17 10.64
N ALA A 11 24.09 9.90 10.25
CA ALA A 11 23.35 9.25 9.18
C ALA A 11 21.85 9.13 9.52
N ALA A 12 21.50 8.75 10.76
CA ALA A 12 20.11 8.66 11.19
C ALA A 12 19.40 10.02 11.12
N ILE A 13 20.03 11.08 11.62
CA ILE A 13 19.46 12.44 11.56
C ILE A 13 19.37 12.93 10.11
N ALA A 14 20.40 12.71 9.30
CA ALA A 14 20.40 13.10 7.89
C ALA A 14 19.31 12.37 7.10
N GLY A 15 19.10 11.07 7.36
CA GLY A 15 18.03 10.28 6.77
C GLY A 15 16.65 10.81 7.15
N LEU A 16 16.41 11.08 8.43
CA LEU A 16 15.15 11.67 8.90
C LEU A 16 14.87 13.02 8.23
N VAL A 17 15.86 13.91 8.18
CA VAL A 17 15.72 15.22 7.52
C VAL A 17 15.43 15.05 6.03
N ALA A 18 16.15 14.15 5.35
CA ALA A 18 15.90 13.88 3.94
C ALA A 18 14.48 13.33 3.69
N GLY A 19 14.00 12.43 4.55
CA GLY A 19 12.64 11.88 4.48
C GLY A 19 11.56 12.95 4.66
N VAL A 20 11.74 13.85 5.63
CA VAL A 20 10.83 14.99 5.84
C VAL A 20 10.81 15.92 4.62
N VAL A 21 11.98 16.24 4.05
CA VAL A 21 12.07 17.07 2.85
C VAL A 21 11.37 16.40 1.66
N LEU A 22 11.57 15.09 1.48
CA LEU A 22 10.92 14.33 0.41
C LEU A 22 9.38 14.33 0.58
N ALA A 23 8.89 14.13 1.80
CA ALA A 23 7.46 14.20 2.09
C ALA A 23 6.89 15.60 1.78
N CYS A 24 7.60 16.69 2.12
CA CYS A 24 7.19 18.04 1.75
C CYS A 24 7.12 18.23 0.22
N MET A 25 8.08 17.70 -0.55
CA MET A 25 8.02 17.76 -2.01
C MET A 25 6.83 16.99 -2.57
N GLN A 26 6.51 15.82 -2.01
CA GLN A 26 5.36 15.02 -2.43
C GLN A 26 4.02 15.72 -2.18
N VAL A 27 3.89 16.52 -1.11
CA VAL A 27 2.68 17.32 -0.84
C VAL A 27 2.37 18.31 -1.98
N TYR A 28 3.40 18.87 -2.61
CA TYR A 28 3.22 19.85 -3.71
C TYR A 28 3.22 19.23 -5.11
N ALA A 29 3.81 18.05 -5.29
CA ALA A 29 3.93 17.41 -6.59
C ALA A 29 3.01 16.19 -6.75
N THR A 30 3.15 15.20 -5.88
CA THR A 30 2.51 13.89 -6.04
C THR A 30 1.05 13.89 -5.56
N VAL A 31 0.79 14.48 -4.39
CA VAL A 31 -0.57 14.54 -3.82
C VAL A 31 -1.61 15.19 -4.76
N PRO A 32 -1.35 16.34 -5.43
CA PRO A 32 -2.34 16.90 -6.34
C PRO A 32 -2.60 16.02 -7.58
N LEU A 33 -1.61 15.23 -8.02
CA LEU A 33 -1.80 14.28 -9.12
C LEU A 33 -2.70 13.11 -8.70
N ILE A 34 -2.55 12.59 -7.47
CA ILE A 34 -3.40 11.54 -6.92
C ILE A 34 -4.84 12.03 -6.81
N LEU A 35 -5.07 13.21 -6.22
CA LEU A 35 -6.41 13.78 -6.09
C LEU A 35 -7.08 13.99 -7.46
N LYS A 36 -6.29 14.37 -8.47
CA LYS A 36 -6.79 14.49 -9.84
C LYS A 36 -7.14 13.12 -10.44
N ALA A 37 -6.34 12.09 -10.18
CA ALA A 37 -6.61 10.72 -10.62
C ALA A 37 -7.90 10.17 -9.99
N GLU A 38 -8.11 10.39 -8.69
CA GLU A 38 -9.34 9.98 -7.99
C GLU A 38 -10.60 10.57 -8.62
N VAL A 39 -10.55 11.82 -9.11
CA VAL A 39 -11.68 12.43 -9.82
C VAL A 39 -12.02 11.66 -11.10
N TYR A 40 -11.01 11.14 -11.80
CA TYR A 40 -11.24 10.34 -13.01
C TYR A 40 -11.71 8.92 -12.70
N GLU A 41 -11.22 8.28 -11.65
CA GLU A 41 -11.73 6.97 -11.21
C GLU A 41 -13.19 7.05 -10.72
N LYS A 42 -13.50 8.07 -9.91
CA LYS A 42 -14.87 8.33 -9.43
C LYS A 42 -15.83 8.66 -10.57
N ALA A 43 -15.36 9.35 -11.62
CA ALA A 43 -16.18 9.67 -12.80
C ALA A 43 -16.31 8.50 -13.80
N GLY A 44 -15.35 7.58 -13.81
CA GLY A 44 -15.27 6.47 -14.76
C GLY A 44 -16.07 5.22 -14.36
N GLY A 45 -16.62 5.16 -13.14
CA GLY A 45 -17.18 3.95 -12.57
C GLY A 45 -16.06 2.94 -12.32
N GLY A 46 -15.53 2.94 -11.10
CA GLY A 46 -14.28 2.27 -10.72
C GLY A 46 -14.02 0.96 -11.45
N HIS A 47 -12.82 0.82 -12.01
CA HIS A 47 -12.40 -0.45 -12.60
C HIS A 47 -12.36 -1.52 -11.49
N HIS A 48 -13.45 -2.30 -11.39
CA HIS A 48 -13.57 -3.41 -10.46
C HIS A 48 -12.52 -4.47 -10.81
N HIS A 49 -11.55 -4.66 -9.93
CA HIS A 49 -10.79 -5.90 -9.87
C HIS A 49 -11.60 -6.89 -9.05
N ASP A 50 -12.51 -7.60 -9.74
CA ASP A 50 -13.24 -8.72 -9.17
C ASP A 50 -12.23 -9.79 -8.73
N HIS A 51 -11.96 -9.86 -7.44
CA HIS A 51 -11.32 -11.00 -6.79
C HIS A 51 -12.39 -12.04 -6.41
N GLY A 52 -13.34 -12.27 -7.30
CA GLY A 52 -14.29 -13.35 -7.26
C GLY A 52 -13.56 -14.67 -7.08
N ALA A 53 -13.63 -15.19 -5.85
CA ALA A 53 -13.25 -16.54 -5.54
C ALA A 53 -13.98 -17.46 -6.52
N ALA A 54 -13.21 -18.11 -7.40
CA ALA A 54 -13.73 -19.11 -8.31
C ALA A 54 -14.56 -20.12 -7.49
N PRO A 55 -15.84 -20.38 -7.85
CA PRO A 55 -16.57 -21.45 -7.20
C PRO A 55 -15.81 -22.74 -7.49
N ALA A 56 -15.48 -23.48 -6.44
CA ALA A 56 -14.94 -24.83 -6.55
C ALA A 56 -15.97 -25.71 -7.26
N ALA A 57 -15.90 -25.76 -8.59
CA ALA A 57 -16.56 -26.74 -9.40
C ALA A 57 -15.70 -28.00 -9.42
N THR A 58 -16.13 -28.93 -8.57
CA THR A 58 -16.06 -30.39 -8.70
C THR A 58 -15.35 -30.94 -9.94
N ASP A 59 -14.22 -31.59 -9.65
CA ASP A 59 -13.60 -32.75 -10.30
C ASP A 59 -14.35 -33.42 -11.48
N THR A 60 -13.78 -33.31 -12.68
CA THR A 60 -13.65 -34.44 -13.64
C THR A 60 -12.48 -34.18 -14.59
N GLY A 61 -11.51 -35.10 -14.58
CA GLY A 61 -10.13 -34.87 -14.99
C GLY A 61 -9.80 -34.76 -16.48
N ALA A 62 -8.62 -34.21 -16.75
CA ALA A 62 -7.74 -34.54 -17.88
C ALA A 62 -6.34 -33.88 -17.73
N VAL A 63 -5.34 -34.72 -17.50
CA VAL A 63 -3.89 -34.65 -17.83
C VAL A 63 -3.04 -33.40 -17.56
N SER A 64 -1.98 -33.61 -16.76
CA SER A 64 -0.84 -32.75 -16.43
C SER A 64 -0.14 -32.03 -17.59
N THR A 65 0.43 -30.85 -17.32
CA THR A 65 1.88 -30.62 -17.48
C THR A 65 2.37 -29.35 -16.75
N ALA A 66 3.44 -29.55 -15.97
CA ALA A 66 4.48 -28.60 -15.53
C ALA A 66 4.14 -27.49 -14.51
N ALA A 67 4.58 -27.72 -13.26
CA ALA A 67 5.04 -26.68 -12.33
C ALA A 67 6.58 -26.47 -12.54
N PRO A 68 7.22 -25.34 -12.14
CA PRO A 68 7.42 -25.11 -10.72
C PRO A 68 7.41 -23.63 -10.24
N ALA A 69 7.12 -23.50 -8.94
CA ALA A 69 7.65 -22.53 -7.97
C ALA A 69 7.44 -21.01 -8.22
N GLY A 70 6.58 -20.41 -7.38
CA GLY A 70 6.51 -18.96 -7.16
C GLY A 70 5.99 -18.66 -5.75
N ASN A 71 6.93 -18.59 -4.82
CA ASN A 71 6.89 -18.03 -3.46
C ASN A 71 5.52 -17.62 -2.87
N ALA A 72 5.06 -18.44 -1.92
CA ALA A 72 4.13 -18.01 -0.88
C ALA A 72 4.77 -16.89 -0.04
N MET A 73 4.28 -15.66 -0.19
CA MET A 73 4.29 -14.72 0.93
C MET A 73 2.90 -14.76 1.57
N SER A 74 2.82 -15.56 2.63
CA SER A 74 1.76 -15.44 3.64
C SER A 74 1.89 -14.05 4.26
N SER A 75 1.00 -13.13 3.88
CA SER A 75 0.80 -11.90 4.64
C SER A 75 0.09 -12.29 5.93
N ALA A 76 0.88 -12.57 6.96
CA ALA A 76 0.38 -12.71 8.32
C ALA A 76 0.03 -11.31 8.84
N ALA A 77 -1.18 -10.85 8.57
CA ALA A 77 -1.78 -9.73 9.30
C ALA A 77 -2.37 -10.27 10.62
N PRO A 78 -2.07 -9.66 11.78
CA PRO A 78 -2.67 -10.09 13.04
C PRO A 78 -4.15 -9.73 13.06
N ALA A 79 -4.94 -10.65 13.60
CA ALA A 79 -6.37 -10.51 13.81
C ALA A 79 -6.69 -9.32 14.74
N ALA A 80 -7.63 -8.48 14.29
CA ALA A 80 -8.52 -7.72 15.17
C ALA A 80 -9.88 -7.56 14.46
N GLU A 81 -10.80 -8.40 14.90
CA GLU A 81 -12.21 -8.44 14.57
C GLU A 81 -12.90 -7.12 15.01
N ALA A 82 -13.48 -6.39 14.05
CA ALA A 82 -14.67 -5.56 14.26
C ALA A 82 -15.30 -5.28 12.89
N ALA A 83 -16.21 -6.17 12.48
CA ALA A 83 -16.99 -6.03 11.25
C ALA A 83 -17.84 -4.74 11.28
N ALA A 84 -17.56 -3.82 10.36
CA ALA A 84 -18.37 -2.67 10.01
C ALA A 84 -19.07 -2.93 8.65
N PRO A 85 -20.26 -2.35 8.41
CA PRO A 85 -21.15 -2.77 7.32
C PRO A 85 -20.47 -2.65 5.96
N ALA A 86 -20.70 -3.65 5.10
CA ALA A 86 -20.12 -3.79 3.76
C ALA A 86 -20.25 -2.49 2.95
N ALA A 87 -19.17 -1.72 2.93
CA ALA A 87 -18.92 -0.75 1.89
C ALA A 87 -18.57 -1.55 0.64
N GLU A 88 -19.31 -1.27 -0.41
CA GLU A 88 -19.08 -1.72 -1.78
C GLU A 88 -17.58 -1.48 -2.08
N ASP A 89 -16.86 -2.49 -2.60
CA ASP A 89 -15.37 -2.63 -2.62
C ASP A 89 -14.61 -1.45 -3.30
N GLU A 90 -14.67 -0.26 -2.73
CA GLU A 90 -13.74 0.82 -3.01
C GLU A 90 -12.40 0.45 -2.39
N GLY A 91 -11.39 0.25 -3.24
CA GLY A 91 -10.02 -0.04 -2.78
C GLY A 91 -9.57 0.98 -1.74
N TRP A 92 -8.94 0.51 -0.67
CA TRP A 92 -8.55 1.36 0.46
C TRP A 92 -7.71 2.56 0.00
N ALA A 93 -8.10 3.75 0.45
CA ALA A 93 -7.33 4.98 0.31
C ALA A 93 -7.34 5.74 1.65
N PRO A 94 -6.23 6.42 2.01
CA PRO A 94 -6.19 7.21 3.22
C PRO A 94 -7.09 8.44 3.10
N ALA A 95 -7.79 8.78 4.18
CA ALA A 95 -8.64 9.96 4.23
C ALA A 95 -7.85 11.26 4.01
N ASP A 96 -8.53 12.28 3.49
CA ASP A 96 -7.93 13.58 3.23
C ASP A 96 -7.45 14.29 4.50
N GLY A 97 -6.51 15.22 4.32
CA GLY A 97 -5.95 16.02 5.40
C GLY A 97 -4.86 15.28 6.17
N LEU A 98 -5.06 15.09 7.49
CA LEU A 98 -3.99 14.66 8.39
C LEU A 98 -3.61 13.18 8.21
N GLU A 99 -4.57 12.31 7.90
CA GLU A 99 -4.32 10.88 7.73
C GLU A 99 -3.40 10.62 6.52
N ARG A 100 -3.77 11.13 5.34
CA ARG A 100 -2.92 11.06 4.14
C ARG A 100 -1.56 11.70 4.36
N PHE A 101 -1.48 12.85 5.04
CA PHE A 101 -0.20 13.48 5.36
C PHE A 101 0.66 12.61 6.27
N ALA A 102 0.08 12.05 7.34
CA ALA A 102 0.79 11.19 8.28
C ALA A 102 1.31 9.91 7.61
N PHE A 103 0.49 9.23 6.81
CA PHE A 103 0.95 8.07 6.04
C PHE A 103 2.02 8.43 5.02
N SER A 104 1.90 9.57 4.33
CA SER A 104 2.94 10.03 3.41
C SER A 104 4.26 10.28 4.13
N VAL A 105 4.25 10.97 5.27
CA VAL A 105 5.47 11.23 6.05
C VAL A 105 6.07 9.93 6.58
N LEU A 106 5.26 9.07 7.19
CA LEU A 106 5.72 7.80 7.76
C LEU A 106 6.29 6.86 6.70
N ALA A 107 5.79 6.90 5.46
CA ALA A 107 6.32 6.08 4.37
C ALA A 107 7.68 6.57 3.82
N ASN A 108 8.08 7.81 4.10
CA ASN A 108 9.35 8.40 3.62
C ASN A 108 10.46 8.42 4.69
N ILE A 109 10.17 7.99 5.93
CA ILE A 109 11.13 7.88 7.04
C ILE A 109 11.54 6.42 7.20
#